data_AF-A0A532AUF9-F1
#
_entry.id   AF-A0A532AUF9-F1
#
_cell.length_a   1.000
_cell.length_b   1.000
_cell.length_c   1.000
_cell.angle_alpha   90.00
_cell.angle_beta   90.00
_cell.angle_gamma   90.00
#
_symmetry.space_group_name_H-M   'P 1'
#
loop_
_entity.id
_entity.type
_entity.pdbx_description
1 polymer ?
#
loop_
_entity_poly.entity_id
_entity_poly.type
_entity_poly.pdbx_seq_one_letter_code
_entity_poly.pdbx_strand_id
1 'polypeptide(L)'
;MRDADLLLHVVDAGTKDLDAHIAAVDTVLKSLTLDELPQILVFNKCDQLPSGQAEVLCQRYGAIGIAALHPETLRPLIKLLEERLAVLVQEGGSSRKSTSPGPLASQS
;
A
#
# COMPACT_ATOMS: atom_id res chain seq x y z
N MET A 1 1.42 -4.54 -19.99
CA MET A 1 2.72 -4.39 -19.30
C MET A 1 2.66 -3.21 -18.36
N ARG A 2 2.07 -3.46 -17.19
CA ARG A 2 2.34 -2.81 -15.90
C ARG A 2 1.59 -3.66 -14.88
N ASP A 3 2.11 -4.88 -14.69
CA ASP A 3 1.61 -5.87 -13.76
C ASP A 3 2.21 -5.56 -12.38
N ALA A 4 1.92 -4.37 -11.87
CA ALA A 4 2.23 -4.02 -10.48
C ALA A 4 0.97 -4.31 -9.68
N ASP A 5 1.01 -5.33 -8.83
CA ASP A 5 -0.11 -5.64 -7.93
C ASP A 5 -0.16 -4.69 -6.73
N LEU A 6 0.94 -3.97 -6.45
CA LEU A 6 1.09 -3.06 -5.32
C LEU A 6 2.09 -1.96 -5.62
N LEU A 7 1.82 -0.75 -5.13
CA LEU A 7 2.71 0.40 -5.21
C LEU A 7 3.30 0.74 -3.85
N LEU A 8 4.62 0.93 -3.82
CA LEU A 8 5.33 1.41 -2.64
C LEU A 8 5.68 2.88 -2.84
N HIS A 9 5.03 3.75 -2.07
CA HIS A 9 5.26 5.19 -2.09
C HIS A 9 6.23 5.54 -0.96
N VAL A 10 7.51 5.72 -1.29
CA VAL A 10 8.54 6.07 -0.31
C VAL A 10 8.75 7.58 -0.28
N VAL A 11 8.57 8.20 0.88
CA VAL A 11 8.73 9.64 1.13
C VAL A 11 9.79 9.85 2.19
N ASP A 12 10.70 10.79 2.01
CA ASP A 12 11.68 11.12 3.05
C ASP A 12 11.02 11.88 4.22
N ALA A 13 11.08 11.30 5.42
CA ALA A 13 10.49 11.80 6.66
C ALA A 13 11.11 13.14 7.13
N GLY A 14 12.35 13.43 6.72
CA GLY A 14 13.02 14.71 6.97
C GLY A 14 12.55 15.85 6.06
N THR A 15 11.64 15.60 5.13
CA THR A 15 11.09 16.63 4.23
C THR A 15 10.13 17.54 5.00
N LYS A 16 10.27 18.87 4.83
CA LYS A 16 9.42 19.86 5.50
C LYS A 16 7.96 19.86 5.02
N ASP A 17 7.72 19.43 3.78
CA ASP A 17 6.42 19.42 3.13
C ASP A 17 6.03 18.01 2.67
N LEU A 18 5.61 17.19 3.64
CA LEU A 18 5.12 15.82 3.37
C LEU A 18 3.85 15.84 2.53
N ASP A 19 2.90 16.72 2.85
CA ASP A 19 1.63 16.82 2.12
C ASP A 19 1.83 17.21 0.65
N ALA A 20 2.74 18.16 0.36
CA ALA A 20 3.04 18.56 -1.01
C ALA A 20 3.72 17.43 -1.79
N HIS A 21 4.62 16.68 -1.14
CA HIS A 21 5.26 15.53 -1.76
C HIS A 21 4.24 14.43 -2.10
N ILE A 22 3.35 14.11 -1.15
CA ILE A 22 2.29 13.12 -1.35
C ILE A 22 1.37 13.56 -2.49
N ALA A 23 0.92 14.82 -2.52
CA ALA A 23 0.06 15.35 -3.57
C ALA A 23 0.72 15.34 -4.95
N ALA A 24 2.03 15.64 -5.01
CA ALA A 24 2.79 15.59 -6.26
C ALA A 24 2.85 14.15 -6.82
N VAL A 25 3.14 13.17 -5.97
CA VAL A 25 3.20 11.76 -6.38
C VAL A 25 1.81 11.24 -6.74
N ASP A 26 0.77 11.58 -5.97
CA ASP A 26 -0.62 11.22 -6.28
C ASP A 26 -1.05 11.75 -7.67
N THR A 27 -0.64 12.97 -8.01
CA THR A 27 -0.88 13.56 -9.35
C THR A 27 -0.19 12.74 -10.44
N VAL A 28 1.06 12.33 -10.22
CA VAL A 28 1.81 11.49 -11.16
C VAL A 28 1.17 10.11 -11.29
N LEU A 29 0.78 9.47 -10.19
CA LEU A 29 0.12 8.16 -10.19
C LEU A 29 -1.22 8.19 -10.93
N LYS A 30 -2.03 9.23 -10.71
CA LYS A 30 -3.26 9.47 -11.48
C LYS A 30 -2.99 9.65 -12.97
N SER A 31 -1.94 10.40 -13.32
CA SER A 31 -1.57 10.58 -14.74
C SER A 31 -1.15 9.28 -15.43
N LEU A 32 -0.69 8.31 -14.65
CA LEU A 32 -0.27 6.99 -15.11
C LEU A 32 -1.39 5.94 -15.01
N THR A 33 -2.59 6.33 -14.57
CA THR A 33 -3.74 5.43 -14.30
C THR A 33 -3.36 4.30 -13.33
N LEU A 34 -2.54 4.64 -12.33
CA LEU A 34 -2.05 3.72 -11.30
C LEU A 34 -2.69 4.01 -9.93
N ASP A 35 -3.68 4.90 -9.86
CA ASP A 35 -4.36 5.25 -8.61
C ASP A 35 -5.30 4.15 -8.10
N GLU A 36 -5.69 3.21 -8.96
CA GLU A 36 -6.52 2.05 -8.59
C GLU A 36 -5.74 0.96 -7.85
N LEU A 37 -4.40 0.98 -7.93
CA LEU A 37 -3.56 -0.01 -7.25
C LEU A 37 -3.45 0.28 -5.76
N PRO A 38 -3.41 -0.75 -4.90
CA PRO A 38 -3.17 -0.56 -3.48
C PRO A 38 -1.79 0.07 -3.25
N GLN A 39 -1.76 1.16 -2.50
CA GLN A 39 -0.55 1.94 -2.23
C GLN A 39 -0.15 1.81 -0.76
N ILE A 40 1.12 1.56 -0.50
CA ILE A 40 1.71 1.58 0.84
C ILE A 40 2.61 2.80 0.95
N LEU A 41 2.28 3.71 1.87
CA LEU A 41 3.10 4.87 2.18
C LEU A 41 4.21 4.47 3.16
N VAL A 42 5.44 4.84 2.85
CA VAL A 42 6.64 4.54 3.64
C VAL A 42 7.42 5.82 3.87
N PHE A 43 7.66 6.16 5.12
CA PHE A 43 8.54 7.26 5.48
C PHE A 43 9.97 6.76 5.65
N ASN A 44 10.88 7.17 4.77
CA ASN A 44 12.30 6.87 4.84
C ASN A 44 13.06 7.95 5.63
N LYS A 45 14.28 7.68 6.08
CA LYS A 45 15.11 8.62 6.85
C LYS A 45 14.53 9.00 8.22
N CYS A 46 13.83 8.07 8.88
CA CYS A 46 13.33 8.29 10.24
C CYS A 46 14.46 8.55 11.25
N ASP A 47 15.71 8.19 10.94
CA ASP A 47 16.90 8.51 11.74
C ASP A 47 17.17 10.03 11.86
N GLN A 48 16.67 10.83 10.91
CA GLN A 48 16.85 12.29 10.92
C GLN A 48 15.80 13.00 11.77
N LEU A 49 14.76 12.27 12.21
CA LEU A 49 13.69 12.82 13.01
C LEU A 49 13.96 12.61 14.50
N PRO A 50 13.46 13.52 15.36
CA PRO A 50 13.44 13.29 16.80
C PRO A 50 12.66 12.02 17.16
N SER A 51 13.11 11.32 18.21
CA SER A 51 12.44 10.12 18.73
C SER A 51 10.95 10.37 18.96
N GLY A 52 10.10 9.47 18.46
CA GLY A 52 8.64 9.55 18.54
C GLY A 52 7.97 10.42 17.47
N GLN A 53 8.70 11.32 16.79
CA GLN A 53 8.12 12.15 15.74
C GLN A 53 7.80 11.34 14.48
N ALA A 54 8.68 10.39 14.13
CA ALA A 54 8.43 9.42 13.06
C ALA A 54 7.18 8.57 13.34
N GLU A 55 7.00 8.07 14.56
CA GLU A 55 5.82 7.28 14.94
C GLU A 55 4.52 8.08 14.84
N VAL A 56 4.52 9.34 15.26
CA VAL A 56 3.34 10.23 15.13
C VAL A 56 2.97 10.44 13.65
N LEU A 57 3.95 10.67 12.79
CA LEU A 57 3.72 10.81 11.35
C LEU A 57 3.20 9.50 10.75
N CYS A 58 3.80 8.37 11.10
CA CYS A 58 3.38 7.05 10.66
C CYS A 58 1.93 6.77 11.05
N GLN A 59 1.55 7.04 12.30
CA GLN A 59 0.17 6.87 12.76
C GLN A 59 -0.80 7.84 12.06
N ARG A 60 -0.40 9.11 11.88
CA ARG A 60 -1.24 10.13 11.23
C ARG A 60 -1.57 9.77 9.78
N TYR A 61 -0.58 9.34 9.02
CA TYR A 61 -0.72 9.05 7.59
C TYR A 61 -0.96 7.56 7.29
N GLY A 62 -1.00 6.69 8.31
CA GLY A 62 -1.07 5.24 8.13
C GLY A 62 0.15 4.65 7.40
N ALA A 63 1.32 5.29 7.56
CA ALA A 63 2.56 4.92 6.88
C ALA A 63 3.46 4.06 7.77
N ILE A 64 4.45 3.40 7.15
CA ILE A 64 5.54 2.72 7.88
C ILE A 64 6.80 3.57 7.85
N GLY A 65 7.38 3.81 9.03
CA GLY A 65 8.67 4.49 9.17
C GLY A 65 9.82 3.52 9.06
N ILE A 66 10.75 3.80 8.16
CA ILE A 66 12.01 3.06 8.00
C ILE A 66 13.19 4.04 8.00
N ALA A 67 14.36 3.51 8.34
CA ALA A 67 15.62 4.16 8.07
C ALA A 67 16.42 3.23 7.17
N ALA A 68 16.65 3.60 5.91
CA ALA A 68 17.40 2.78 4.96
C ALA A 68 18.83 2.44 5.42
N LEU A 69 19.41 3.24 6.32
CA LEU A 69 20.69 2.98 6.98
C LEU A 69 20.62 1.84 8.03
N HIS A 70 19.41 1.52 8.50
CA HIS A 70 19.13 0.59 9.58
C HIS A 70 18.28 -0.57 9.07
N PRO A 71 18.89 -1.68 8.62
CA PRO A 71 18.15 -2.80 8.02
C PRO A 71 17.18 -3.48 9.01
N GLU A 72 17.36 -3.30 10.31
CA GLU A 72 16.38 -3.75 11.31
C GLU A 72 15.00 -3.11 11.12
N THR A 73 14.94 -1.87 10.61
CA THR A 73 13.69 -1.13 10.38
C THR A 73 12.93 -1.60 9.14
N LEU A 74 13.56 -2.36 8.24
CA LEU A 74 12.93 -2.94 7.05
C LEU A 74 12.07 -4.17 7.38
N ARG A 75 12.35 -4.87 8.48
CA ARG A 75 11.61 -6.08 8.89
C ARG A 75 10.09 -5.87 8.98
N PRO A 76 9.58 -4.83 9.68
CA PRO A 76 8.13 -4.57 9.71
C PRO A 76 7.55 -4.23 8.35
N LEU A 77 8.31 -3.55 7.47
CA LEU A 77 7.87 -3.25 6.11
C LEU A 77 7.69 -4.52 5.28
N ILE A 78 8.68 -5.43 5.31
CA ILE A 78 8.63 -6.70 4.59
C ILE A 78 7.43 -7.52 5.05
N LYS A 79 7.22 -7.63 6.37
CA LYS A 79 6.08 -8.37 6.93
C LYS A 79 4.74 -7.79 6.46
N LEU A 80 4.60 -6.46 6.42
CA LEU A 80 3.37 -5.83 5.89
C LEU A 80 3.20 -6.15 4.40
N LEU A 81 4.27 -6.10 3.60
CA LEU A 81 4.21 -6.44 2.18
C LEU A 81 3.76 -7.89 1.98
N GLU A 82 4.31 -8.83 2.75
CA GLU A 82 3.91 -10.24 2.72
C GLU A 82 2.41 -10.42 3.05
N GLU A 83 1.93 -9.75 4.10
CA GLU A 83 0.51 -9.78 4.50
C GLU A 83 -0.40 -9.20 3.39
N ARG A 84 0.00 -8.09 2.75
CA ARG A 84 -0.78 -7.46 1.68
C ARG A 84 -0.80 -8.28 0.40
N LEU A 85 0.35 -8.80 -0.01
CA LEU A 85 0.44 -9.70 -1.16
C LEU A 85 -0.38 -10.98 -0.94
N ALA A 86 -0.37 -11.55 0.26
CA ALA A 86 -1.16 -12.73 0.59
C ALA A 86 -2.68 -12.49 0.41
N VAL A 87 -3.18 -11.29 0.75
CA VAL A 87 -4.59 -10.91 0.53
C VAL A 87 -4.90 -10.78 -0.97
N LEU A 88 -4.04 -10.11 -1.74
CA LEU A 88 -4.25 -9.91 -3.18
C LEU A 88 -4.30 -11.25 -3.95
N VAL A 89 -3.48 -12.22 -3.57
CA VAL A 89 -3.51 -13.56 -4.17
C VAL A 89 -4.82 -14.30 -3.85
N GLN A 90 -5.44 -14.04 -2.69
CA GLN A 90 -6.72 -14.68 -2.30
C GLN A 90 -7.91 -14.09 -3.08
N GLU A 91 -7.91 -12.79 -3.35
CA GLU A 91 -8.99 -12.11 -4.07
C GLU A 91 -9.02 -12.49 -5.57
N GLY A 92 -7.85 -12.78 -6.17
CA GLY A 92 -7.75 -13.33 -7.52
C GLY A 92 -8.37 -14.73 -7.71
N GLY A 93 -8.71 -15.42 -6.61
CA GLY A 93 -9.29 -16.77 -6.63
C GLY A 93 -10.82 -16.85 -6.48
N SER A 94 -11.50 -15.78 -6.06
CA SER A 94 -12.89 -15.87 -5.56
C SER A 94 -14.00 -15.52 -6.58
N SER A 95 -13.66 -15.09 -7.80
CA SER A 95 -14.68 -14.71 -8.81
C SER A 95 -15.16 -15.85 -9.74
N ARG A 96 -15.12 -17.12 -9.29
CA ARG A 96 -15.65 -18.27 -10.07
C ARG A 96 -16.66 -19.14 -9.31
N LYS A 97 -17.37 -18.57 -8.32
CA LYS A 97 -18.55 -19.20 -7.69
C LYS A 97 -19.79 -18.33 -7.81
N SER A 98 -20.18 -18.04 -9.05
CA SER A 98 -21.53 -17.58 -9.41
C SER A 98 -22.10 -18.53 -10.47
N THR A 99 -22.26 -19.81 -10.11
CA THR A 99 -23.20 -20.68 -10.82
C THR A 99 -24.58 -20.48 -10.21
N SER A 100 -25.39 -19.72 -10.93
CA SER A 100 -26.81 -19.46 -10.71
C SER A 100 -27.58 -20.72 -10.31
N PRO A 101 -28.56 -20.66 -9.40
CA PRO A 101 -29.63 -21.65 -9.39
C PRO A 101 -30.48 -21.41 -10.64
N GLY A 102 -30.40 -22.32 -11.62
CA GLY A 102 -31.24 -22.27 -12.82
C GLY A 102 -32.73 -22.38 -12.46
N PRO A 103 -33.64 -21.74 -13.20
CA PRO A 103 -35.06 -21.89 -12.98
C PRO A 103 -35.48 -23.25 -13.55
N LEU A 104 -35.84 -24.21 -12.70
CA LEU A 104 -36.54 -25.40 -13.17
C LEU A 104 -38.04 -25.20 -12.98
N ALA A 105 -38.67 -24.80 -14.08
CA ALA A 105 -40.09 -24.83 -14.29
C ALA A 105 -40.65 -26.26 -14.15
N SER A 106 -41.87 -26.33 -13.61
CA SER A 106 -43.01 -27.17 -13.99
C SER A 106 -42.81 -28.66 -14.29
N GLN A 107 -43.63 -29.48 -13.62
CA GLN A 107 -44.38 -30.67 -14.06
C GLN A 107 -44.63 -31.54 -12.80
N SER A 108 -45.80 -32.08 -12.48
CA SER A 108 -47.17 -32.13 -13.03
C SER A 108 -48.10 -32.59 -11.91
#